data_AF-A0A7I7LD03-F1
#
_entry.id   AF-A0A7I7LD03-F1
#
_cell.length_a   1.000
_cell.length_b   1.000
_cell.length_c   1.000
_cell.angle_alpha   90.00
_cell.angle_beta   90.00
_cell.angle_gamma   90.00
#
_symmetry.space_group_name_H-M   'P 1'
#
loop_
_entity.id
_entity.type
_entity.pdbx_description
1 polymer ?
#
loop_
_entity_poly.entity_id
_entity_poly.type
_entity_poly.pdbx_seq_one_letter_code
_entity_poly.pdbx_strand_id
1 'polypeptide(L)'
;MRNILSGAERLQPATLARFAQRFAPFHLHPRALRPSYGLAEATVFVATREWGQPPVTVYFDSDELTAGHAKRCTTGTGTALISYGAAQSPTVRIVDPQTATECPAGVAGEIWVHGDNVAAGYWHRPQETERTFGATLVGPSPGTPPGPWLRTGDLGAFSEGELFIIGRIKDLLIIYGRNHSPDDIEATIQEVTRGRCVAIAVPDDGGV
;
A
#
# COMPACT_ATOMS: atom_id res chain seq x y z
N MET A 1 -7.60 -16.57 20.50
CA MET A 1 -6.80 -16.34 19.27
C MET A 1 -5.92 -15.12 19.50
N ARG A 2 -4.59 -15.21 19.30
CA ARG A 2 -3.65 -14.13 19.65
C ARG A 2 -3.36 -13.16 18.51
N ASN A 3 -3.22 -13.64 17.27
CA ASN A 3 -2.97 -12.82 16.08
C ASN A 3 -3.62 -13.47 14.85
N ILE A 4 -4.17 -12.64 13.97
CA ILE A 4 -4.65 -12.96 12.63
C ILE A 4 -3.96 -11.97 11.70
N LEU A 5 -3.05 -12.47 10.87
CA LEU A 5 -2.46 -11.64 9.82
C LEU A 5 -3.39 -11.67 8.61
N SER A 6 -3.70 -10.49 8.09
CA SER A 6 -4.45 -10.31 6.84
C SER A 6 -3.60 -9.44 5.93
N GLY A 7 -3.47 -9.80 4.67
CA GLY A 7 -2.61 -9.13 3.69
C GLY A 7 -2.80 -9.71 2.30
N ALA A 8 -1.80 -9.54 1.44
CA ALA A 8 -1.77 -9.93 0.02
C ALA A 8 -2.63 -9.07 -0.94
N GLU A 9 -3.48 -8.19 -0.42
CA GLU A 9 -4.25 -7.20 -1.18
C GLU A 9 -4.49 -5.94 -0.33
N ARG A 10 -5.03 -4.86 -0.93
CA ARG A 10 -5.39 -3.65 -0.19
C ARG A 10 -6.56 -3.97 0.74
N LEU A 11 -6.33 -3.87 2.05
CA LEU A 11 -7.37 -4.19 3.03
C LEU A 11 -8.43 -3.09 3.12
N GLN A 12 -9.68 -3.47 2.90
CA GLN A 12 -10.83 -2.59 3.02
C GLN A 12 -11.20 -2.37 4.50
N PRO A 13 -11.19 -1.12 5.02
CA PRO A 13 -11.53 -0.84 6.42
C PRO A 13 -12.89 -1.36 6.86
N ALA A 14 -13.89 -1.26 5.98
CA ALA A 14 -15.23 -1.77 6.24
C ALA A 14 -15.26 -3.28 6.46
N THR A 15 -14.43 -4.05 5.75
CA THR A 15 -14.31 -5.50 5.93
C THR A 15 -13.73 -5.85 7.29
N LEU A 16 -12.65 -5.19 7.71
CA LEU A 16 -12.06 -5.40 9.04
C LEU A 16 -13.04 -5.05 10.17
N ALA A 17 -13.75 -3.93 10.04
CA ALA A 17 -14.76 -3.51 11.02
C ALA A 17 -15.92 -4.52 11.12
N ARG A 18 -16.48 -4.94 9.98
CA ARG A 18 -17.54 -5.96 9.93
C ARG A 18 -17.09 -7.29 10.51
N PHE A 19 -15.87 -7.72 10.21
CA PHE A 19 -15.31 -8.96 10.77
C PHE A 19 -15.16 -8.87 12.29
N ALA A 20 -14.53 -7.80 12.80
CA ALA A 20 -14.38 -7.59 14.23
C ALA A 20 -15.74 -7.57 14.96
N GLN A 21 -16.73 -6.85 14.41
CA GLN A 21 -18.07 -6.78 14.97
C GLN A 21 -18.78 -8.15 14.96
N ARG A 22 -18.68 -8.89 13.85
CA ARG A 22 -19.33 -10.20 13.70
C ARG A 22 -18.83 -11.23 14.72
N PHE A 23 -17.53 -11.18 15.05
CA PHE A 23 -16.88 -12.14 15.93
C PHE A 23 -16.66 -11.65 17.37
N ALA A 24 -17.01 -10.40 17.68
CA ALA A 24 -16.94 -9.87 19.04
C ALA A 24 -17.71 -10.72 20.09
N PRO A 25 -18.92 -11.25 19.81
CA PRO A 25 -19.62 -12.14 20.75
C PRO A 25 -18.89 -13.46 21.04
N PHE A 26 -17.95 -13.85 20.17
CA PHE A 26 -17.10 -15.03 20.32
C PHE A 26 -15.72 -14.69 20.89
N HIS A 27 -15.61 -13.55 21.59
CA HIS A 27 -14.40 -13.08 22.27
C HIS A 27 -13.22 -12.79 21.33
N LEU A 28 -13.49 -12.50 20.05
CA LEU A 28 -12.46 -11.94 19.18
C LEU A 28 -12.22 -10.48 19.56
N HIS A 29 -11.04 -10.20 20.09
CA HIS A 29 -10.61 -8.84 20.37
C HIS A 29 -10.04 -8.17 19.10
N PRO A 30 -10.39 -6.92 18.75
CA PRO A 30 -9.88 -6.24 17.55
C PRO A 30 -8.34 -6.20 17.44
N ARG A 31 -7.66 -6.16 18.60
CA ARG A 31 -6.18 -6.26 18.70
C ARG A 31 -5.58 -7.56 18.16
N ALA A 32 -6.39 -8.59 17.93
CA ALA A 32 -5.94 -9.80 17.26
C ALA A 32 -5.76 -9.59 15.75
N LEU A 33 -6.43 -8.60 15.14
CA LEU A 33 -6.33 -8.31 13.72
C LEU A 33 -5.04 -7.54 13.42
N ARG A 34 -4.24 -8.07 12.50
CA ARG A 34 -2.96 -7.49 12.07
C ARG A 34 -2.90 -7.33 10.56
N PRO A 35 -3.43 -6.22 10.02
CA PRO A 35 -3.12 -5.77 8.68
C PRO A 35 -1.62 -5.84 8.41
N SER A 36 -1.25 -6.54 7.35
CA SER A 36 0.13 -6.84 7.01
C SER A 36 0.34 -6.64 5.52
N TYR A 37 1.40 -5.92 5.17
CA TYR A 37 1.82 -5.69 3.79
C TYR A 37 3.03 -6.56 3.48
N GLY A 38 3.05 -7.08 2.25
CA GLY A 38 3.97 -8.13 1.87
C GLY A 38 3.82 -8.59 0.44
N LEU A 39 4.90 -9.12 -0.12
CA LEU A 39 5.02 -9.61 -1.49
C LEU A 39 6.11 -10.68 -1.59
N ALA A 40 6.07 -11.49 -2.64
CA ALA A 40 6.98 -12.62 -2.83
C ALA A 40 8.44 -12.15 -2.99
N GLU A 41 8.64 -11.01 -3.63
CA GLU A 41 9.94 -10.38 -3.85
C GLU A 41 10.63 -9.96 -2.55
N ALA A 42 9.87 -9.77 -1.46
CA ALA A 42 10.38 -9.51 -0.12
C ALA A 42 10.29 -10.76 0.78
N THR A 43 10.33 -11.95 0.17
CA THR A 43 10.03 -13.27 0.75
C THR A 43 8.56 -13.41 1.15
N VAL A 44 8.09 -12.56 2.07
CA VAL A 44 6.66 -12.38 2.40
C VAL A 44 6.46 -11.03 3.04
N PHE A 45 7.18 -10.72 4.13
CA PHE A 45 6.82 -9.64 5.05
C PHE A 45 7.52 -8.31 4.73
N VAL A 46 6.78 -7.19 4.78
CA VAL A 46 7.33 -5.84 4.69
C VAL A 46 6.90 -4.96 5.87
N ALA A 47 5.60 -4.89 6.18
CA ALA A 47 5.12 -3.99 7.22
C ALA A 47 3.87 -4.50 7.93
N THR A 48 3.76 -4.22 9.23
CA THR A 48 2.54 -4.36 10.02
C THR A 48 2.67 -3.49 11.27
N ARG A 49 1.54 -3.04 11.82
CA ARG A 49 1.54 -2.28 13.08
C ARG A 49 2.07 -3.13 14.25
N GLU A 50 2.50 -2.44 15.31
CA GLU A 50 2.98 -3.07 16.53
C GLU A 50 1.97 -4.04 17.14
N TRP A 51 2.51 -5.05 17.83
CA TRP A 51 1.70 -6.08 18.46
C TRP A 51 0.75 -5.49 19.51
N GLY A 52 -0.46 -6.05 19.58
CA GLY A 52 -1.46 -5.66 20.58
C GLY A 52 -2.15 -4.32 20.29
N GLN A 53 -1.82 -3.62 19.21
CA GLN A 53 -2.57 -2.47 18.75
C GLN A 53 -3.67 -2.90 17.76
N PRO A 54 -4.90 -2.36 17.85
CA PRO A 54 -5.92 -2.64 16.85
C PRO A 54 -5.55 -2.02 15.48
N PRO A 55 -6.17 -2.48 14.38
CA PRO A 55 -6.11 -1.80 13.10
C PRO A 55 -6.50 -0.32 13.25
N VAL A 56 -5.78 0.56 12.57
CA VAL A 56 -6.08 1.99 12.53
C VAL A 56 -6.46 2.36 11.10
N THR A 57 -7.62 2.99 10.97
CA THR A 57 -8.11 3.55 9.72
C THR A 57 -7.90 5.05 9.76
N VAL A 58 -7.29 5.60 8.71
CA VAL A 58 -7.11 7.04 8.52
C VAL A 58 -7.83 7.45 7.24
N TYR A 59 -8.43 8.64 7.27
CA TYR A 59 -9.19 9.19 6.16
C TYR A 59 -8.35 10.26 5.46
N PHE A 60 -8.33 10.21 4.14
CA PHE A 60 -7.63 11.13 3.27
C PHE A 60 -8.62 11.81 2.33
N ASP A 61 -8.39 13.08 2.04
CA ASP A 61 -9.18 13.80 1.04
C ASP A 61 -9.05 13.09 -0.32
N SER A 62 -10.18 12.73 -0.93
CA SER A 62 -10.17 11.89 -2.13
C SER A 62 -9.58 12.59 -3.35
N ASP A 63 -9.82 13.90 -3.50
CA ASP A 63 -9.29 14.65 -4.64
C ASP A 63 -7.78 14.84 -4.51
N GLU A 64 -7.31 15.14 -3.31
CA GLU A 64 -5.88 15.28 -3.02
C GLU A 64 -5.16 13.94 -3.15
N LEU A 65 -5.75 12.84 -2.67
CA LEU A 65 -5.16 11.50 -2.78
C LEU A 65 -5.03 11.07 -4.25
N THR A 66 -6.07 11.33 -5.04
CA THR A 66 -6.09 11.13 -6.50
C THR A 66 -5.01 11.96 -7.20
N ALA A 67 -4.71 13.16 -6.68
CA ALA A 67 -3.64 14.05 -7.15
C ALA A 67 -2.24 13.66 -6.62
N GLY A 68 -2.11 12.59 -5.84
CA GLY A 68 -0.84 12.11 -5.30
C GLY A 68 -0.46 12.69 -3.93
N HIS A 69 -1.42 13.29 -3.21
CA HIS A 69 -1.21 13.88 -1.90
C HIS A 69 -2.05 13.19 -0.82
N ALA A 70 -1.38 12.51 0.11
CA ALA A 70 -2.00 11.87 1.28
C ALA A 70 -2.34 12.90 2.36
N LYS A 71 -3.24 13.84 2.03
CA LYS A 71 -3.76 14.86 2.93
C LYS A 71 -4.87 14.28 3.80
N ARG A 72 -4.60 14.14 5.09
CA ARG A 72 -5.60 13.64 6.05
C ARG A 72 -6.81 14.57 6.11
N CYS A 73 -8.00 14.01 6.30
CA CYS A 73 -9.24 14.74 6.50
C CYS A 73 -10.03 14.20 7.69
N THR A 74 -11.22 14.76 7.93
CA THR A 74 -12.08 14.32 9.03
C THR A 74 -12.54 12.87 8.88
N THR A 75 -12.72 12.17 10.00
CA THR A 75 -13.20 10.79 9.99
C THR A 75 -14.55 10.69 9.31
N GLY A 76 -14.69 9.70 8.42
CA GLY A 76 -15.93 9.46 7.67
C GLY A 76 -16.11 10.34 6.44
N THR A 77 -15.14 11.20 6.12
CA THR A 77 -15.09 11.93 4.84
C THR A 77 -13.92 11.44 4.00
N GLY A 78 -14.06 11.38 2.68
CA GLY A 78 -12.97 10.98 1.79
C GLY A 78 -12.64 9.47 1.80
N THR A 79 -11.42 9.14 1.41
CA THR A 79 -10.94 7.77 1.21
C THR A 79 -10.32 7.20 2.48
N ALA A 80 -10.81 6.05 2.93
CA ALA A 80 -10.33 5.38 4.13
C ALA A 80 -9.22 4.37 3.81
N LEU A 81 -8.03 4.56 4.39
CA LEU A 81 -6.90 3.64 4.24
C LEU A 81 -6.46 3.06 5.59
N ILE A 82 -5.90 1.85 5.55
CA ILE A 82 -5.34 1.17 6.72
C ILE A 82 -3.88 1.60 6.93
N SER A 83 -3.55 1.96 8.17
CA SER A 83 -2.18 2.18 8.60
C SER A 83 -1.46 0.85 8.80
N TYR A 84 -0.24 0.75 8.25
CA TYR A 84 0.69 -0.37 8.46
C TYR A 84 1.78 -0.03 9.49
N GLY A 85 1.68 1.13 10.14
CA GLY A 85 2.63 1.61 11.15
C GLY A 85 3.94 2.08 10.54
N ALA A 86 4.92 2.34 11.41
CA ALA A 86 6.29 2.65 10.98
C ALA A 86 6.99 1.35 10.54
N ALA A 87 7.33 1.26 9.26
CA ALA A 87 8.11 0.13 8.74
C ALA A 87 9.56 0.24 9.23
N GLN A 88 9.90 -0.54 10.26
CA GLN A 88 11.24 -0.52 10.89
C GLN A 88 12.23 -1.46 10.21
N SER A 89 11.77 -2.64 9.79
CA SER A 89 12.57 -3.64 9.10
C SER A 89 11.64 -4.56 8.29
N PRO A 90 11.84 -4.72 6.96
CA PRO A 90 12.86 -4.07 6.13
C PRO A 90 12.72 -2.54 6.05
N THR A 91 13.74 -1.89 5.51
CA THR A 91 13.70 -0.45 5.26
C THR A 91 12.76 -0.16 4.10
N VAL A 92 11.86 0.79 4.28
CA VAL A 92 10.91 1.23 3.25
C VAL A 92 11.13 2.70 2.91
N ARG A 93 11.03 3.03 1.63
CA ARG A 93 10.98 4.41 1.11
C ARG A 93 9.84 4.57 0.13
N ILE A 94 9.29 5.77 0.08
CA ILE A 94 8.36 6.18 -0.97
C ILE A 94 9.18 6.98 -1.97
N VAL A 95 9.15 6.58 -3.23
CA VAL A 95 10.09 7.05 -4.25
C VAL A 95 9.30 7.43 -5.49
N ASP A 96 9.65 8.55 -6.11
CA ASP A 96 9.12 8.89 -7.43
C ASP A 96 9.70 7.89 -8.45
N PRO A 97 8.86 7.08 -9.12
CA PRO A 97 9.33 6.01 -9.99
C PRO A 97 10.03 6.51 -11.27
N GLN A 98 9.90 7.79 -11.61
CA GLN A 98 10.51 8.43 -12.78
C GLN A 98 11.86 9.06 -12.45
N THR A 99 11.97 9.75 -11.32
CA THR A 99 13.20 10.46 -10.93
C THR A 99 14.11 9.63 -10.02
N ALA A 100 13.59 8.55 -9.44
CA ALA A 100 14.26 7.73 -8.42
C ALA A 100 14.67 8.52 -7.17
N THR A 101 14.01 9.64 -6.88
CA THR A 101 14.22 10.44 -5.66
C THR A 101 13.18 10.10 -4.60
N GLU A 102 13.56 10.13 -3.32
CA GLU A 102 12.63 9.94 -2.22
C GLU A 102 11.53 11.03 -2.23
N CYS A 103 10.28 10.61 -2.09
CA CYS A 103 9.13 11.52 -1.94
C CYS A 103 9.10 12.10 -0.52
N PRO A 104 8.75 13.39 -0.36
CA PRO A 104 8.45 13.96 0.94
C PRO A 104 7.29 13.24 1.64
N ALA A 105 7.21 13.34 2.96
CA ALA A 105 6.06 12.85 3.72
C ALA A 105 4.76 13.48 3.20
N GLY A 106 3.71 12.66 3.05
CA GLY A 106 2.42 13.06 2.49
C GLY A 106 2.36 13.04 0.96
N VAL A 107 3.46 12.82 0.24
CA VAL A 107 3.47 12.66 -1.22
C VAL A 107 3.45 11.16 -1.55
N ALA A 108 2.55 10.77 -2.45
CA ALA A 108 2.46 9.40 -2.94
C ALA A 108 3.56 9.08 -3.96
N GLY A 109 4.08 7.87 -3.88
CA GLY A 109 5.11 7.36 -4.78
C GLY A 109 5.18 5.84 -4.72
N GLU A 110 6.08 5.26 -5.51
CA GLU A 110 6.33 3.83 -5.48
C GLU A 110 6.97 3.42 -4.16
N ILE A 111 6.47 2.35 -3.56
CA ILE A 111 7.06 1.77 -2.35
C ILE A 111 8.31 0.99 -2.77
N TRP A 112 9.47 1.42 -2.29
CA TRP A 112 10.73 0.72 -2.47
C TRP A 112 11.18 0.08 -1.15
N VAL A 113 11.72 -1.13 -1.24
CA VAL A 113 12.07 -1.96 -0.07
C VAL A 113 13.55 -2.35 -0.12
N HIS A 114 14.23 -2.29 1.02
CA HIS A 114 15.61 -2.74 1.18
C HIS A 114 15.79 -3.53 2.47
N GLY A 115 16.36 -4.73 2.37
CA GLY A 115 16.68 -5.59 3.52
C GLY A 115 17.02 -7.01 3.10
N ASP A 116 17.55 -7.79 4.03
CA ASP A 116 18.03 -9.16 3.80
C ASP A 116 16.94 -10.16 3.35
N ASN A 117 15.67 -9.78 3.53
CA ASN A 117 14.52 -10.58 3.10
C ASN A 117 14.15 -10.36 1.62
N VAL A 118 14.78 -9.41 0.93
CA VAL A 118 14.57 -9.19 -0.51
C VAL A 118 15.22 -10.33 -1.30
N ALA A 119 14.46 -10.92 -2.23
CA ALA A 119 14.91 -12.00 -3.08
C ALA A 119 16.02 -11.54 -4.03
N ALA A 120 16.84 -12.50 -4.51
CA ALA A 120 17.96 -12.19 -5.41
C ALA A 120 17.51 -11.82 -6.84
N GLY A 121 16.27 -12.14 -7.21
CA GLY A 121 15.77 -11.89 -8.56
C GLY A 121 14.74 -12.91 -9.03
N TYR A 122 14.33 -12.76 -10.30
CA TYR A 122 13.45 -13.68 -10.99
C TYR A 122 14.25 -14.74 -11.74
N TRP A 123 13.84 -16.00 -11.59
CA TRP A 123 14.50 -17.14 -12.24
C TRP A 123 14.54 -16.99 -13.76
N HIS A 124 15.73 -17.10 -14.36
CA HIS A 124 15.99 -16.98 -15.80
C HIS A 124 15.47 -15.67 -16.44
N ARG A 125 15.37 -14.58 -15.65
CA ARG A 125 14.88 -13.27 -16.11
C ARG A 125 15.81 -12.15 -15.64
N PRO A 126 17.04 -12.06 -16.19
CA PRO A 126 18.05 -11.10 -15.71
C PRO A 126 17.66 -9.64 -15.94
N GLN A 127 16.93 -9.33 -17.01
CA GLN A 127 16.50 -7.97 -17.33
C GLN A 127 15.42 -7.48 -16.37
N GLU A 128 14.40 -8.30 -16.11
CA GLU A 128 13.38 -7.99 -15.10
C GLU A 128 13.97 -7.98 -13.68
N THR A 129 14.96 -8.86 -13.42
CA THR A 129 15.69 -8.84 -12.15
C THR A 129 16.38 -7.51 -11.91
N GLU A 130 17.16 -7.03 -12.88
CA GLU A 130 17.85 -5.74 -12.76
C GLU A 130 16.84 -4.60 -12.59
N ARG A 131 15.76 -4.60 -13.39
CA ARG A 131 14.72 -3.57 -13.32
C ARG A 131 14.00 -3.53 -11.97
N THR A 132 13.71 -4.68 -11.38
CA THR A 132 12.90 -4.80 -10.16
C THR A 132 13.75 -4.75 -8.89
N PHE A 133 14.91 -5.39 -8.87
CA PHE A 133 15.72 -5.58 -7.66
C PHE A 133 16.99 -4.75 -7.64
N GLY A 134 17.41 -4.17 -8.77
CA GLY A 134 18.65 -3.40 -8.93
C GLY A 134 18.50 -1.88 -8.76
N ALA A 135 17.38 -1.40 -8.20
CA ALA A 135 17.10 0.04 -8.19
C ALA A 135 18.03 0.81 -7.24
N THR A 136 18.38 2.03 -7.62
CA THR A 136 19.27 2.92 -6.85
C THR A 136 18.60 4.27 -6.68
N LEU A 137 18.66 4.83 -5.47
CA LEU A 137 18.10 6.15 -5.16
C LEU A 137 19.02 7.27 -5.63
N VAL A 138 18.42 8.34 -6.17
CA VAL A 138 19.10 9.58 -6.53
C VAL A 138 19.05 10.53 -5.33
N GLY A 139 20.22 10.93 -4.84
CA GLY A 139 20.35 11.85 -3.70
C GLY A 139 19.68 11.34 -2.41
N PRO A 140 20.01 10.13 -1.93
CA PRO A 140 19.34 9.55 -0.77
C PRO A 140 19.54 10.40 0.49
N SER A 141 18.49 10.48 1.31
CA SER A 141 18.52 11.15 2.61
C SER A 141 19.57 10.51 3.54
N PRO A 142 20.12 11.27 4.50
CA PRO A 142 21.08 10.74 5.46
C PRO A 142 20.56 9.48 6.17
N GLY A 143 21.39 8.43 6.22
CA GLY A 143 21.04 7.16 6.85
C GLY A 143 20.23 6.21 5.96
N THR A 144 19.88 6.60 4.73
CA THR A 144 19.29 5.69 3.74
C THR A 144 20.36 4.76 3.16
N PRO A 145 20.13 3.43 3.13
CA PRO A 145 21.06 2.47 2.54
C PRO A 145 21.35 2.75 1.05
N PRO A 146 22.58 2.51 0.56
CA PRO A 146 22.96 2.80 -0.83
C PRO A 146 22.22 1.95 -1.87
N GLY A 147 21.62 0.82 -1.46
CA GLY A 147 20.91 -0.12 -2.33
C GLY A 147 21.62 -1.48 -2.44
N PRO A 148 21.18 -2.34 -3.37
CA PRO A 148 20.08 -2.07 -4.30
C PRO A 148 18.71 -2.11 -3.59
N TRP A 149 17.69 -1.57 -4.25
CA TRP A 149 16.32 -1.47 -3.75
C TRP A 149 15.37 -2.29 -4.62
N LEU A 150 14.42 -2.95 -3.97
CA LEU A 150 13.29 -3.60 -4.59
C LEU A 150 12.21 -2.57 -4.94
N ARG A 151 11.85 -2.48 -6.22
CA ARG A 151 10.68 -1.76 -6.73
C ARG A 151 9.45 -2.65 -6.62
N THR A 152 8.53 -2.32 -5.73
CA THR A 152 7.36 -3.19 -5.48
C THR A 152 6.28 -3.07 -6.55
N GLY A 153 6.25 -1.97 -7.32
CA GLY A 153 5.13 -1.62 -8.19
C GLY A 153 3.86 -1.16 -7.46
N ASP A 154 3.90 -1.07 -6.12
CA ASP A 154 2.80 -0.61 -5.29
C ASP A 154 2.96 0.88 -4.96
N LEU A 155 1.86 1.62 -5.04
CA LEU A 155 1.77 3.04 -4.70
C LEU A 155 1.44 3.19 -3.22
N GLY A 156 2.18 4.03 -2.51
CA GLY A 156 1.94 4.33 -1.11
C GLY A 156 2.43 5.71 -0.72
N ALA A 157 2.16 6.07 0.53
CA ALA A 157 2.62 7.31 1.13
C ALA A 157 2.93 7.10 2.62
N PHE A 158 3.89 7.86 3.14
CA PHE A 158 4.01 8.05 4.58
C PHE A 158 3.18 9.25 5.02
N SER A 159 2.38 9.11 6.07
CA SER A 159 1.64 10.21 6.69
C SER A 159 1.76 10.11 8.21
N GLU A 160 2.34 11.15 8.84
CA GLU A 160 2.69 11.15 10.27
C GLU A 160 3.55 9.93 10.69
N GLY A 161 4.48 9.53 9.83
CA GLY A 161 5.41 8.43 10.12
C GLY A 161 4.83 7.01 9.96
N GLU A 162 3.57 6.88 9.58
CA GLU A 162 2.94 5.58 9.28
C GLU A 162 2.79 5.36 7.78
N LEU A 163 2.98 4.11 7.33
CA LEU A 163 2.84 3.69 5.94
C LEU A 163 1.37 3.42 5.58
N PHE A 164 0.95 3.92 4.41
CA PHE A 164 -0.35 3.65 3.82
C PHE A 164 -0.17 3.14 2.39
N ILE A 165 -0.92 2.08 2.04
CA ILE A 165 -0.96 1.51 0.69
C ILE A 165 -2.17 2.08 -0.04
N ILE A 166 -1.94 2.70 -1.19
CA ILE A 166 -2.99 3.35 -1.99
C ILE A 166 -3.54 2.38 -3.03
N GLY A 167 -2.65 1.64 -3.71
CA GLY A 167 -3.01 0.66 -4.72
C GLY A 167 -1.80 0.22 -5.53
N ARG A 168 -2.03 -0.49 -6.63
CA ARG A 168 -1.00 -0.95 -7.58
C ARG A 168 -0.83 0.07 -8.71
N ILE A 169 0.40 0.49 -9.02
CA ILE A 169 0.66 1.52 -10.04
C ILE A 169 0.06 1.13 -11.40
N LYS A 170 0.19 -0.14 -11.80
CA LYS A 170 -0.31 -0.63 -13.10
C LYS A 170 -1.82 -0.82 -13.15
N ASP A 171 -2.49 -0.85 -11.99
CA ASP A 171 -3.92 -1.08 -11.91
C ASP A 171 -4.71 0.23 -11.74
N LEU A 172 -4.02 1.37 -11.56
CA LEU A 172 -4.67 2.69 -11.47
C LEU A 172 -5.39 3.04 -12.78
N LEU A 173 -6.67 3.43 -12.68
CA LEU A 173 -7.45 3.93 -13.79
C LEU A 173 -7.25 5.44 -13.92
N ILE A 174 -6.86 5.90 -15.11
CA ILE A 174 -6.72 7.33 -15.40
C ILE A 174 -8.00 7.83 -16.06
N ILE A 175 -8.80 8.60 -15.34
CA ILE A 175 -10.07 9.15 -15.84
C ILE A 175 -10.00 10.67 -15.75
N TYR A 176 -10.13 11.37 -16.88
CA TYR A 176 -9.99 12.83 -16.95
C TYR A 176 -8.68 13.37 -16.32
N GLY A 177 -7.57 12.64 -16.51
CA GLY A 177 -6.25 13.03 -15.97
C GLY A 177 -6.09 12.82 -14.46
N ARG A 178 -6.97 12.04 -13.84
CA ARG A 178 -6.98 11.72 -12.41
C ARG A 178 -6.81 10.22 -12.17
N ASN A 179 -6.00 9.86 -11.17
CA ASN A 179 -5.70 8.47 -10.83
C ASN A 179 -6.73 7.90 -9.85
N HIS A 180 -7.48 6.90 -10.28
CA HIS A 180 -8.46 6.21 -9.47
C HIS A 180 -8.00 4.78 -9.17
N SER A 181 -7.93 4.41 -7.88
CA SER A 181 -7.68 3.03 -7.51
C SER A 181 -8.92 2.16 -7.81
N PRO A 182 -8.76 0.97 -8.41
CA PRO A 182 -9.84 -0.01 -8.53
C PRO A 182 -10.54 -0.27 -7.19
N ASP A 183 -9.76 -0.40 -6.12
CA ASP A 183 -10.25 -0.61 -4.75
C ASP A 183 -11.24 0.45 -4.27
N ASP A 184 -11.06 1.72 -4.69
CA ASP A 184 -11.93 2.83 -4.29
C ASP A 184 -13.27 2.79 -5.05
N ILE A 185 -13.21 2.45 -6.35
CA ILE A 185 -14.40 2.28 -7.19
C ILE A 185 -15.23 1.09 -6.68
N GLU A 186 -14.58 -0.03 -6.41
CA GLU A 186 -15.21 -1.23 -5.87
C GLU A 186 -15.85 -0.97 -4.50
N ALA A 187 -15.14 -0.27 -3.60
CA ALA A 187 -15.68 0.11 -2.30
C ALA A 187 -16.95 0.97 -2.43
N THR A 188 -16.92 1.97 -3.33
CA THR A 188 -18.09 2.84 -3.61
C THR A 188 -19.29 2.02 -4.11
N ILE A 189 -19.07 1.08 -5.04
CA ILE A 189 -20.15 0.24 -5.59
C ILE A 189 -20.73 -0.70 -4.52
N GLN A 190 -19.92 -1.15 -3.56
CA GLN A 190 -20.37 -1.99 -2.44
C GLN A 190 -21.24 -1.24 -1.42
N GLU A 191 -21.18 0.09 -1.38
CA GLU A 191 -22.09 0.89 -0.54
C GLU A 191 -23.50 0.95 -1.14
N VAL A 192 -23.60 0.96 -2.47
CA VAL A 192 -24.88 1.00 -3.19
C VAL A 192 -25.47 -0.41 -3.35
N THR A 193 -24.62 -1.40 -3.64
CA THR A 193 -25.03 -2.77 -3.90
C THR A 193 -24.44 -3.72 -2.87
N ARG A 194 -25.20 -4.70 -2.40
CA ARG A 194 -24.64 -5.82 -1.59
C ARG A 194 -23.93 -6.87 -2.45
N GLY A 195 -23.68 -6.56 -3.73
CA GLY A 195 -23.04 -7.44 -4.69
C GLY A 195 -21.51 -7.43 -4.55
N ARG A 196 -20.85 -8.36 -5.23
CA ARG A 196 -19.39 -8.31 -5.43
C ARG A 196 -19.12 -7.58 -6.74
N CYS A 197 -18.15 -6.68 -6.72
CA CYS A 197 -17.69 -5.93 -7.88
C CYS A 197 -16.18 -6.09 -7.98
N VAL A 198 -15.66 -6.03 -9.21
CA VAL A 198 -14.23 -5.92 -9.51
C VAL A 198 -14.07 -4.85 -10.59
N ALA A 199 -13.14 -3.93 -10.39
CA ALA A 199 -12.72 -2.94 -11.37
C ALA A 199 -11.38 -3.38 -11.95
N ILE A 200 -11.27 -3.36 -13.28
CA ILE A 200 -10.04 -3.72 -13.98
C ILE A 200 -9.66 -2.60 -14.95
N ALA A 201 -8.38 -2.26 -14.99
CA ALA A 201 -7.84 -1.42 -16.05
C ALA A 201 -7.76 -2.28 -17.32
N VAL A 202 -8.37 -1.81 -18.42
CA VAL A 202 -8.25 -2.42 -19.74
C VAL A 202 -7.37 -1.49 -20.58
N PRO A 203 -6.27 -1.98 -21.17
CA PRO A 203 -5.47 -1.17 -22.09
C PRO A 203 -6.34 -0.70 -23.25
N ASP A 204 -6.29 0.58 -23.58
CA ASP A 204 -6.80 1.04 -24.87
C ASP A 204 -5.90 0.46 -25.98
N ASP A 205 -6.49 0.05 -27.11
CA ASP A 205 -5.76 -0.42 -28.32
C ASP A 205 -4.72 0.60 -28.84
N GLY A 206 -4.69 1.82 -28.27
CA GLY A 206 -3.78 2.92 -28.58
C GLY A 206 -2.53 3.04 -27.69
N GLY A 207 -2.29 2.15 -26.72
CA GLY A 207 -1.03 2.04 -25.97
C GLY A 207 -0.44 3.38 -25.50
N VAL A 208 -0.88 3.88 -24.35
CA VAL A 208 -0.14 4.85 -23.53
C VAL A 208 -0.18 4.39 -22.09
#